data_AF-A0A960UA79-F1
#
_entry.id   AF-A0A960UA79-F1
#
_cell.length_a   1.000
_cell.length_b   1.000
_cell.length_c   1.000
_cell.angle_alpha   90.00
_cell.angle_beta   90.00
_cell.angle_gamma   90.00
#
_symmetry.space_group_name_H-M   'P 1'
#
loop_
_entity.id
_entity.type
_entity.pdbx_description
1 polymer ?
#
loop_
_entity_poly.entity_id
_entity_poly.type
_entity_poly.pdbx_seq_one_letter_code
_entity_poly.pdbx_strand_id
1 'polypeptide(L)'
;MGREKEYKIKSLLIKLIENDEAVILKWSGESTDREPGIFLGPIFEEAVKACLAGENKKELILDFTSLEYMNSSTITPIVKEIKRAIKTQSPFSIRYDKNLKWQELSFSALSVFELEWEKIRIFGI
;
A
#
# COMPACT_ATOMS: atom_id res chain seq x y z
N MET A 1 -10.64 -4.69 18.90
CA MET A 1 -9.52 -5.65 18.92
C MET A 1 -8.82 -5.54 17.59
N GLY A 2 -7.57 -5.06 17.55
CA GLY A 2 -6.82 -4.96 16.30
C GLY A 2 -6.39 -6.33 15.81
N ARG A 3 -6.47 -6.57 14.49
CA ARG A 3 -5.98 -7.81 13.86
C ARG A 3 -4.62 -7.53 13.24
N GLU A 4 -3.65 -8.38 13.54
CA GLU A 4 -2.33 -8.34 12.91
C GLU A 4 -2.06 -9.65 12.17
N LYS A 5 -1.50 -9.58 10.96
CA LYS A 5 -1.09 -10.73 10.16
C LYS A 5 0.16 -10.40 9.38
N GLU A 6 1.05 -11.37 9.22
CA GLU A 6 2.31 -11.20 8.51
C GLU A 6 2.37 -12.07 7.25
N TYR A 7 2.98 -11.53 6.21
CA TYR A 7 3.24 -12.20 4.94
C TYR A 7 4.72 -12.05 4.60
N LYS A 8 5.42 -13.16 4.42
CA LYS A 8 6.83 -13.16 4.07
C LYS A 8 7.05 -13.82 2.72
N ILE A 9 7.76 -13.14 1.83
CA ILE A 9 8.23 -13.68 0.56
C ILE A 9 9.68 -13.29 0.35
N LYS A 10 10.59 -14.27 0.34
CA LYS A 10 12.04 -14.03 0.25
C LYS A 10 12.48 -12.99 1.31
N SER A 11 12.98 -11.84 0.85
CA SER A 11 13.44 -10.72 1.67
C SER A 11 12.36 -9.67 1.96
N LEU A 12 11.15 -9.81 1.41
CA LEU A 12 10.03 -8.90 1.64
C LEU A 12 9.17 -9.41 2.79
N LEU A 13 8.86 -8.52 3.73
CA LEU A 13 7.89 -8.72 4.79
C LEU A 13 6.80 -7.65 4.69
N ILE A 14 5.54 -8.09 4.66
CA ILE A 14 4.36 -7.23 4.72
C ILE A 14 3.57 -7.58 5.97
N LYS A 15 3.34 -6.60 6.84
CA LYS A 15 2.43 -6.73 7.99
C LYS A 15 1.12 -6.03 7.69
N LEU A 16 0.02 -6.75 7.81
CA LEU A 16 -1.33 -6.20 7.81
C LEU A 16 -1.73 -5.90 9.25
N ILE A 17 -2.00 -4.64 9.54
CA ILE A 17 -2.43 -4.15 10.85
C ILE A 17 -3.77 -3.47 10.66
N GLU A 18 -4.80 -3.99 11.29
CA GLU A 18 -6.15 -3.46 11.24
C GLU A 18 -6.51 -2.78 12.57
N ASN A 19 -7.01 -1.55 12.49
CA ASN A 19 -7.66 -0.85 13.59
C ASN A 19 -9.06 -0.38 13.16
N ASP A 20 -9.70 0.46 13.96
CA ASP A 20 -11.09 0.90 13.70
C ASP A 20 -11.20 1.89 12.53
N GLU A 21 -10.13 2.63 12.22
CA GLU A 21 -10.12 3.70 11.20
C GLU A 21 -9.41 3.30 9.90
N ALA A 22 -8.46 2.36 9.98
CA ALA A 22 -7.59 2.02 8.87
C ALA A 22 -7.13 0.55 8.88
N VAL A 23 -6.78 0.08 7.68
CA VAL A 23 -5.99 -1.14 7.45
C VAL A 23 -4.65 -0.70 6.89
N ILE A 24 -3.58 -1.03 7.59
CA ILE A 24 -2.21 -0.63 7.25
C ILE A 24 -1.46 -1.85 6.75
N LEU A 25 -0.92 -1.78 5.54
CA LEU A 25 0.08 -2.71 5.03
C LEU A 25 1.46 -2.07 5.23
N LYS A 26 2.21 -2.52 6.25
CA LYS A 26 3.59 -2.09 6.49
C LYS A 26 4.57 -2.98 5.75
N TRP A 27 5.43 -2.37 4.95
CA TRP A 27 6.41 -3.05 4.10
C TRP A 27 7.81 -2.88 4.66
N SER A 28 8.60 -3.95 4.63
CA SER A 28 10.01 -3.95 5.06
C SER A 28 10.84 -4.96 4.28
N GLY A 29 12.14 -4.71 4.18
CA GLY A 29 13.07 -5.50 3.37
C GLY A 29 12.98 -5.17 1.88
N GLU A 30 13.07 -6.18 1.01
CA GLU A 30 13.25 -5.94 -0.44
C GLU A 30 12.21 -6.63 -1.33
N SER A 31 11.53 -5.85 -2.19
CA SER A 31 10.62 -6.38 -3.21
C SER A 31 11.33 -6.51 -4.57
N THR A 32 11.83 -7.71 -4.86
CA THR A 32 12.65 -7.99 -6.05
C THR A 32 12.03 -8.98 -7.03
N ASP A 33 10.80 -9.45 -6.77
CA ASP A 33 10.12 -10.43 -7.62
C ASP A 33 9.78 -9.87 -9.01
N ARG A 34 9.81 -10.74 -10.02
CA ARG A 34 9.46 -10.38 -11.40
C ARG A 34 7.96 -10.23 -11.59
N GLU A 35 7.18 -11.01 -10.85
CA GLU A 35 5.71 -11.02 -10.91
C GLU A 35 5.10 -10.83 -9.51
N PRO A 36 5.36 -9.69 -8.84
CA PRO A 36 4.97 -9.50 -7.44
C PRO A 36 3.44 -9.52 -7.28
N GLY A 37 2.68 -9.24 -8.34
CA GLY A 37 1.21 -9.31 -8.32
C GLY A 37 0.63 -10.67 -7.93
N ILE A 38 1.34 -11.78 -8.16
CA ILE A 38 0.89 -13.13 -7.78
C ILE A 38 0.75 -13.23 -6.26
N PHE A 39 1.71 -12.66 -5.53
CA PHE A 39 1.73 -12.68 -4.06
C PHE A 39 0.96 -11.49 -3.46
N LEU A 40 1.07 -10.32 -4.08
CA LEU A 40 0.46 -9.09 -3.57
C LEU A 40 -1.06 -9.05 -3.78
N GLY A 41 -1.57 -9.64 -4.86
CA GLY A 41 -3.01 -9.65 -5.17
C GLY A 41 -3.85 -10.19 -4.02
N PRO A 42 -3.60 -11.41 -3.51
CA PRO A 42 -4.32 -11.94 -2.35
C PRO A 42 -4.21 -11.08 -1.08
N ILE A 43 -3.06 -10.45 -0.84
CA ILE A 43 -2.86 -9.56 0.32
C ILE A 43 -3.71 -8.29 0.19
N PHE A 44 -3.74 -7.69 -1.00
CA PHE A 44 -4.57 -6.53 -1.27
C PHE A 44 -6.07 -6.83 -1.21
N GLU A 45 -6.49 -8.00 -1.68
CA GLU A 45 -7.87 -8.45 -1.55
C GLU A 45 -8.28 -8.61 -0.08
N GLU A 46 -7.41 -9.20 0.75
CA GLU A 46 -7.65 -9.33 2.19
C GLU A 46 -7.72 -7.96 2.87
N ALA A 47 -6.80 -7.04 2.54
CA ALA A 47 -6.77 -5.70 3.09
C ALA A 47 -8.03 -4.90 2.72
N VAL A 48 -8.46 -4.95 1.45
CA VAL A 48 -9.68 -4.28 1.02
C VAL A 48 -10.93 -4.88 1.64
N LYS A 49 -10.99 -6.21 1.81
CA LYS A 49 -12.11 -6.84 2.54
C LYS A 49 -12.18 -6.33 3.98
N ALA A 50 -11.03 -6.16 4.65
CA ALA A 50 -10.99 -5.58 5.99
C ALA A 50 -11.39 -4.09 5.99
N CYS A 51 -11.02 -3.31 4.97
CA CYS A 51 -11.45 -1.91 4.85
C CYS A 51 -12.96 -1.74 4.68
N LEU A 52 -13.61 -2.71 4.04
CA LEU A 52 -15.04 -2.72 3.78
C LEU A 52 -15.84 -3.44 4.87
N ALA A 53 -15.16 -3.99 5.89
CA ALA A 53 -15.81 -4.67 7.00
C ALA A 53 -16.34 -3.63 8.01
N GLY A 54 -17.64 -3.69 8.29
CA GLY A 54 -18.31 -2.81 9.25
C GLY A 54 -19.17 -1.72 8.59
N GLU A 55 -19.65 -0.78 9.40
CA GLU A 55 -20.54 0.30 8.94
C GLU A 55 -19.79 1.45 8.26
N ASN A 56 -18.52 1.66 8.63
CA ASN A 56 -17.67 2.73 8.08
C ASN A 56 -16.56 2.16 7.22
N LYS A 57 -16.30 2.78 6.06
CA LYS A 57 -15.16 2.44 5.21
C LYS A 57 -13.87 2.89 5.89
N LYS A 58 -12.99 1.93 6.20
CA LYS A 58 -11.64 2.22 6.70
C LYS A 58 -10.73 2.65 5.56
N GLU A 59 -9.73 3.45 5.87
CA GLU A 59 -8.68 3.81 4.91
C GLU A 59 -7.71 2.62 4.70
N LEU A 60 -7.31 2.36 3.45
CA LEU A 60 -6.18 1.47 3.17
C LEU A 60 -4.89 2.29 3.11
N ILE A 61 -3.92 1.98 3.97
CA ILE A 61 -2.62 2.65 4.01
C ILE A 61 -1.54 1.68 3.56
N LEU A 62 -0.79 2.02 2.51
CA LEU A 62 0.47 1.35 2.18
C LEU A 62 1.63 2.14 2.78
N ASP A 63 2.31 1.55 3.74
CA ASP A 63 3.43 2.16 4.46
C ASP A 63 4.76 1.53 4.02
N PHE A 64 5.52 2.29 3.23
CA PHE A 64 6.82 1.93 2.68
C PHE A 64 8.00 2.55 3.42
N THR A 65 7.77 3.22 4.55
CA THR A 65 8.83 3.94 5.30
C THR A 65 9.99 3.04 5.74
N SER A 66 9.73 1.74 5.92
CA SER A 66 10.73 0.73 6.29
C SER A 66 11.15 -0.19 5.12
N LEU A 67 10.70 0.09 3.90
CA LEU A 67 11.06 -0.68 2.72
C LEU A 67 12.50 -0.30 2.29
N GLU A 68 13.36 -1.31 2.15
CA GLU A 68 14.78 -1.10 1.85
C GLU A 68 15.01 -0.97 0.34
N TYR A 69 14.24 -1.72 -0.46
CA TYR A 69 14.32 -1.69 -1.91
C TYR A 69 13.03 -2.19 -2.57
N MET A 70 12.71 -1.65 -3.75
CA MET A 70 11.80 -2.29 -4.68
C MET A 70 12.20 -2.07 -6.13
N ASN A 71 11.92 -3.06 -6.97
CA ASN A 71 12.04 -2.95 -8.41
C ASN A 71 10.76 -2.37 -9.05
N SER A 72 10.86 -1.99 -10.32
CA SER A 72 9.75 -1.40 -11.08
C SER A 72 8.53 -2.31 -11.26
N SER A 73 8.72 -3.64 -11.28
CA SER A 73 7.59 -4.58 -11.37
C SER A 73 6.66 -4.50 -10.16
N THR A 74 7.16 -4.05 -9.00
CA THR A 74 6.36 -3.84 -7.78
C THR A 74 5.44 -2.61 -7.88
N ILE A 75 5.78 -1.59 -8.69
CA ILE A 75 4.92 -0.41 -8.89
C ILE A 75 3.60 -0.77 -9.58
N THR A 76 3.64 -1.69 -10.55
CA THR A 76 2.45 -2.04 -11.35
C THR A 76 1.26 -2.51 -10.52
N PRO A 77 1.40 -3.48 -9.59
CA PRO A 77 0.31 -3.85 -8.72
C PRO A 77 -0.13 -2.69 -7.81
N ILE A 78 0.78 -1.87 -7.26
CA ILE A 78 0.42 -0.68 -6.46
C ILE A 78 -0.46 0.29 -7.25
N VAL A 79 -0.11 0.60 -8.50
CA VAL A 79 -0.93 1.49 -9.35
C VAL A 79 -2.31 0.89 -9.63
N LYS A 80 -2.41 -0.44 -9.83
CA LYS A 80 -3.71 -1.11 -9.97
C LYS A 80 -4.57 -0.96 -8.72
N GLU A 81 -3.96 -1.01 -7.54
CA GLU A 81 -4.64 -0.78 -6.27
C GLU A 81 -5.18 0.65 -6.15
N ILE A 82 -4.36 1.66 -6.45
CA ILE A 82 -4.80 3.07 -6.44
C ILE A 82 -6.00 3.26 -7.38
N LYS A 83 -5.92 2.75 -8.61
CA LYS A 83 -7.01 2.84 -9.59
C LYS A 83 -8.27 2.12 -9.12
N ARG A 84 -8.13 0.98 -8.43
CA ARG A 84 -9.27 0.28 -7.82
C ARG A 84 -9.88 1.12 -6.69
N ALA A 85 -9.06 1.74 -5.85
CA ALA A 85 -9.51 2.62 -4.77
C ALA A 85 -10.31 3.81 -5.31
N ILE A 86 -9.83 4.47 -6.37
CA ILE A 86 -10.55 5.54 -7.08
C ILE A 86 -11.91 5.04 -7.60
N LYS A 87 -11.92 3.91 -8.33
CA LYS A 87 -13.15 3.35 -8.91
C LYS A 87 -14.19 2.96 -7.85
N THR A 88 -13.75 2.49 -6.69
CA THR A 88 -14.62 2.03 -5.60
C THR A 88 -14.91 3.10 -4.55
N GLN A 89 -14.34 4.30 -4.72
CA GLN A 89 -14.37 5.39 -3.74
C GLN A 89 -14.03 4.87 -2.34
N SER A 90 -12.87 4.20 -2.21
CA SER A 90 -12.34 3.67 -0.96
C SER A 90 -11.08 4.45 -0.54
N PRO A 91 -11.05 5.15 0.61
CA PRO A 91 -9.92 6.01 0.98
C PRO A 91 -8.59 5.25 0.97
N PHE A 92 -7.55 5.87 0.42
CA PHE A 92 -6.28 5.21 0.19
C PHE A 92 -5.10 6.16 0.38
N SER A 93 -4.09 5.71 1.12
CA SER A 93 -2.88 6.48 1.38
C SER A 93 -1.62 5.68 1.06
N ILE A 94 -0.60 6.36 0.54
CA ILE A 94 0.78 5.88 0.47
C ILE A 94 1.66 6.75 1.36
N ARG A 95 2.46 6.11 2.21
CA ARG A 95 3.46 6.74 3.06
C ARG A 95 4.84 6.20 2.71
N TYR A 96 5.82 7.08 2.62
CA TYR A 96 7.19 6.71 2.29
C TYR A 96 8.19 7.64 2.99
N ASP A 97 9.48 7.29 3.03
CA ASP A 97 10.54 8.15 3.58
C ASP A 97 11.08 9.08 2.50
N LYS A 98 10.79 10.38 2.61
CA LYS A 98 11.26 11.39 1.62
C LYS A 98 12.76 11.64 1.65
N ASN A 99 13.44 11.23 2.73
CA ASN A 99 14.89 11.37 2.84
C ASN A 99 15.63 10.28 2.04
N LEU A 100 14.94 9.18 1.71
CA LEU A 100 15.44 8.17 0.78
C LEU A 100 15.13 8.61 -0.66
N LYS A 101 16.16 9.10 -1.36
CA LYS A 101 16.04 9.64 -2.73
C LYS A 101 15.29 8.71 -3.69
N TRP A 102 15.50 7.40 -3.58
CA TRP A 102 14.84 6.44 -4.45
C TRP A 102 13.35 6.30 -4.13
N GLN A 103 12.95 6.40 -2.84
CA GLN A 103 11.54 6.39 -2.44
C GLN A 103 10.86 7.68 -2.91
N GLU A 104 11.48 8.85 -2.67
CA GLU A 104 10.96 10.12 -3.16
C GLU A 104 10.75 10.09 -4.67
N LEU A 105 11.75 9.65 -5.45
CA LEU A 105 11.62 9.53 -6.91
C LEU A 105 10.50 8.56 -7.33
N SER A 106 10.36 7.43 -6.62
CA SER A 106 9.41 6.37 -6.99
C SER A 106 7.96 6.74 -6.65
N PHE A 107 7.74 7.32 -5.47
CA PHE A 107 6.40 7.55 -4.93
C PHE A 107 5.86 8.95 -5.21
N SER A 108 6.70 9.99 -5.28
CA SER A 108 6.23 11.34 -5.62
C SER A 108 5.59 11.38 -7.02
N ALA A 109 6.08 10.57 -7.96
CA ALA A 109 5.49 10.42 -9.29
C ALA A 109 4.04 9.89 -9.26
N LEU A 110 3.66 9.16 -8.22
CA LEU A 110 2.30 8.64 -8.05
C LEU A 110 1.32 9.73 -7.56
N SER A 111 1.79 10.87 -7.05
CA SER A 111 0.94 11.99 -6.60
C SER A 111 -0.04 12.50 -7.66
N VAL A 112 0.20 12.23 -8.96
CA VAL A 112 -0.75 12.50 -10.04
C VAL A 112 -2.15 11.92 -9.77
N PHE A 113 -2.24 10.80 -9.04
CA PHE A 113 -3.52 10.19 -8.67
C PHE A 113 -4.32 10.97 -7.61
N GLU A 114 -3.67 11.86 -6.85
CA GLU A 114 -4.37 12.73 -5.88
C GLU A 114 -5.33 13.71 -6.58
N LEU A 115 -5.05 14.05 -7.85
CA LEU A 115 -5.91 14.92 -8.66
C LEU A 115 -7.18 14.20 -9.13
N GLU A 116 -7.18 12.87 -9.17
CA GLU A 116 -8.33 12.08 -9.62
C GLU A 116 -9.39 11.94 -8.52
N TRP A 117 -8.99 11.95 -7.24
CA TRP A 117 -9.93 11.87 -6.11
C TRP A 117 -9.31 12.32 -4.78
N GLU A 118 -10.01 13.18 -4.04
CA GLU A 118 -9.53 13.85 -2.82
C GLU A 118 -9.17 12.93 -1.63
N LYS A 119 -9.59 11.66 -1.68
CA LYS A 119 -9.30 10.65 -0.65
C LYS A 119 -8.12 9.73 -1.03
N ILE A 120 -7.43 10.04 -2.13
CA ILE A 120 -6.12 9.49 -2.43
C ILE A 120 -5.08 10.45 -1.85
N ARG A 121 -4.15 9.94 -1.04
CA ARG A 121 -3.03 10.73 -0.49
C ARG A 121 -1.71 9.99 -0.65
N ILE A 122 -0.69 10.68 -1.11
CA ILE A 122 0.64 10.11 -1.39
C ILE A 122 1.65 11.10 -0.85
N PHE A 123 2.25 10.79 0.29
CA PHE A 123 3.10 11.75 0.99
C PHE A 123 4.30 11.09 1.65
N GLY A 124 5.43 11.80 1.56
CA GLY A 124 6.65 11.46 2.25
C GLY A 124 6.64 12.00 3.68
N ILE A 125 7.05 11.17 4.64
CA ILE A 125 7.21 11.53 6.05
C ILE A 125 8.55 12.24 6.24
#